data_AF-A0A380FIA2-F1
#
_entry.id   AF-A0A380FIA2-F1
#
_cell.length_a   1.000
_cell.length_b   1.000
_cell.length_c   1.000
_cell.angle_alpha   90.00
_cell.angle_beta   90.00
_cell.angle_gamma   90.00
#
_symmetry.space_group_name_H-M   'P 1'
#
loop_
_entity.id
_entity.type
_entity.pdbx_description
1 polymer ?
#
loop_
_entity_poly.entity_id
_entity_poly.type
_entity_poly.pdbx_seq_one_letter_code
_entity_poly.pdbx_strand_id
1 'polypeptide(L)' 'MTHSMLLIISKQNYKENAVKKAKDYADSQDMSNDAIYDQLTSSYGEKFTEEEAQYAIDHLNK' A
#
# COMPACT_ATOMS: atom_id res chain seq x y z
N MET A 1 -14.12 -18.54 15.89
CA MET A 1 -13.25 -17.39 15.58
C MET A 1 -14.14 -16.15 15.57
N THR A 2 -13.77 -15.07 16.26
CA THR A 2 -14.62 -13.87 16.38
C THR A 2 -14.42 -12.93 15.19
N HIS A 3 -15.45 -12.13 14.87
CA HIS A 3 -15.42 -11.12 13.80
C HIS A 3 -14.22 -10.17 13.91
N SER A 4 -13.76 -9.90 15.14
CA SER A 4 -12.59 -9.06 15.41
C SER A 4 -11.26 -9.66 14.94
N MET A 5 -11.10 -10.99 14.91
CA MET A 5 -9.88 -11.63 14.38
C MET A 5 -9.84 -11.62 12.84
N LEU A 6 -11.00 -11.68 12.17
CA LEU A 6 -11.08 -11.66 10.72
C LEU A 6 -10.64 -10.30 10.13
N LEU A 7 -10.97 -9.21 10.83
CA LEU A 7 -10.61 -7.83 10.43
C LEU A 7 -9.12 -7.52 10.60
N ILE A 8 -8.44 -8.15 11.56
CA ILE A 8 -7.01 -7.94 11.76
C ILE A 8 -6.21 -8.62 10.64
N ILE A 9 -6.58 -9.86 10.29
CA ILE A 9 -5.95 -10.61 9.20
C ILE A 9 -6.15 -9.92 7.85
N SER A 10 -7.34 -9.35 7.60
CA SER A 10 -7.59 -8.61 6.36
C SER A 10 -6.77 -7.32 6.29
N LYS A 11 -6.73 -6.50 7.35
CA LYS A 11 -5.92 -5.26 7.40
C LYS A 11 -4.43 -5.52 7.19
N GLN A 12 -3.90 -6.62 7.73
CA GLN A 12 -2.48 -6.95 7.57
C GLN A 12 -2.14 -7.32 6.11
N ASN A 13 -3.05 -8.04 5.44
CA ASN A 13 -2.91 -8.39 4.02
C ASN A 13 -2.95 -7.13 3.11
N TYR A 14 -3.80 -6.15 3.42
CA TYR A 14 -3.85 -4.91 2.64
C TYR A 14 -2.56 -4.08 2.74
N LYS A 15 -1.93 -4.01 3.91
CA LYS A 15 -0.62 -3.34 4.09
C LYS A 15 0.48 -4.02 3.27
N GLU A 16 0.54 -5.35 3.26
CA GLU A 16 1.52 -6.10 2.46
C GLU A 16 1.30 -5.88 0.95
N ASN A 17 0.05 -5.85 0.49
CA ASN A 17 -0.28 -5.56 -0.91
C ASN A 17 0.11 -4.13 -1.32
N ALA A 18 -0.10 -3.16 -0.44
CA ALA A 18 0.30 -1.78 -0.67
C ALA A 18 1.83 -1.67 -0.83
N VAL A 19 2.61 -2.32 0.05
CA VAL A 19 4.08 -2.37 -0.04
C VAL A 19 4.53 -2.97 -1.37
N LYS A 20 3.92 -4.09 -1.78
CA LYS A 20 4.27 -4.75 -3.04
C LYS A 20 4.03 -3.83 -4.24
N LYS A 21 2.87 -3.19 -4.31
CA LYS A 21 2.53 -2.24 -5.39
C LYS A 21 3.46 -1.03 -5.41
N ALA A 22 3.77 -0.50 -4.23
CA ALA A 22 4.70 0.61 -4.09
C ALA A 22 6.08 0.23 -4.65
N LYS A 23 6.57 -0.97 -4.33
CA LYS A 23 7.83 -1.49 -4.87
C LYS A 23 7.77 -1.68 -6.38
N ASP A 24 6.69 -2.26 -6.91
CA ASP A 24 6.52 -2.43 -8.36
C ASP A 24 6.58 -1.07 -9.09
N TYR A 25 5.94 -0.03 -8.56
CA TYR A 25 6.01 1.32 -9.13
C TYR A 25 7.40 1.95 -9.04
N ALA A 26 8.10 1.78 -7.92
CA ALA A 26 9.48 2.25 -7.79
C ALA A 26 10.42 1.53 -8.76
N ASP A 27 10.35 0.21 -8.85
CA ASP A 27 11.29 -0.60 -9.63
C ASP A 27 11.02 -0.56 -11.14
N SER A 28 9.75 -0.46 -11.55
CA SER A 28 9.36 -0.55 -12.98
C SER A 28 9.11 0.80 -13.65
N GLN A 29 8.81 1.84 -12.86
CA GLN A 29 8.46 3.16 -13.38
C GLN A 29 9.33 4.28 -12.80
N ASP A 30 10.32 3.96 -11.95
CA ASP A 30 11.21 4.93 -11.30
C ASP A 30 10.45 6.08 -10.62
N MET A 31 9.24 5.79 -10.11
CA MET A 31 8.37 6.81 -9.54
C MET A 31 8.93 7.34 -8.21
N SER A 32 8.71 8.63 -7.95
CA SER A 32 9.00 9.23 -6.65
C SER A 32 8.05 8.68 -5.57
N ASN A 33 8.44 8.76 -4.31
CA ASN A 33 7.59 8.30 -3.20
C ASN A 33 6.23 9.02 -3.19
N ASP A 34 6.21 10.32 -3.46
CA ASP A 34 4.98 11.11 -3.53
C ASP A 34 4.08 10.62 -4.68
N ALA A 35 4.63 10.38 -5.87
CA ALA A 35 3.87 9.87 -7.00
C ALA A 35 3.33 8.45 -6.75
N ILE A 36 4.09 7.62 -6.03
CA ILE A 36 3.65 6.29 -5.62
C ILE A 36 2.50 6.41 -4.61
N TYR A 37 2.62 7.28 -3.61
CA TYR A 37 1.56 7.52 -2.62
C TYR A 37 0.25 7.96 -3.29
N ASP A 38 0.33 8.93 -4.20
CA ASP A 38 -0.83 9.40 -4.97
C ASP A 38 -1.47 8.26 -5.77
N GLN A 39 -0.65 7.39 -6.36
CA GLN A 39 -1.17 6.28 -7.16
C GLN A 39 -1.80 5.16 -6.33
N LEU A 40 -1.27 4.91 -5.13
CA LEU A 40 -1.84 3.94 -4.20
C LEU A 40 -3.19 4.41 -3.66
N THR A 41 -3.34 5.71 -3.38
CA THR A 41 -4.58 6.31 -2.83
C THR A 41 -5.60 6.72 -3.90
N SER A 42 -5.17 6.83 -5.16
CA SER A 42 -6.01 7.25 -6.28
C SER A 42 -7.29 6.41 -6.40
N SER A 43 -8.41 7.10 -6.56
CA SER A 43 -9.73 6.50 -6.83
C SER A 43 -9.80 5.81 -8.20
N TYR A 44 -8.82 6.04 -9.07
CA TYR A 44 -8.65 5.36 -10.36
C TYR A 44 -7.51 4.33 -10.33
N GLY A 45 -6.69 4.34 -9.27
CA GLY A 45 -5.55 3.44 -9.06
C GLY A 45 -5.89 2.28 -8.13
N GLU A 46 -5.04 2.06 -7.13
CA GLU A 46 -5.11 0.89 -6.25
C GLU A 46 -6.11 1.03 -5.08
N LYS A 47 -6.57 2.26 -4.81
CA LYS A 47 -7.60 2.59 -3.80
C LYS A 47 -7.28 2.11 -2.38
N PHE A 48 -5.99 2.04 -2.05
CA PHE A 48 -5.57 1.84 -0.67
C PHE A 48 -5.98 3.04 0.18
N THR A 49 -6.19 2.79 1.46
CA THR A 49 -6.36 3.88 2.43
C THR A 49 -5.07 4.67 2.56
N GLU A 50 -5.17 5.92 3.01
CA GLU A 50 -4.00 6.76 3.29
C GLU A 50 -3.03 6.09 4.28
N GLU A 51 -3.53 5.34 5.28
CA GLU A 51 -2.70 4.62 6.25
C GLU A 51 -1.91 3.47 5.58
N GLU A 52 -2.53 2.74 4.66
CA GLU A 52 -1.89 1.64 3.93
C GLU A 52 -0.87 2.17 2.92
N ALA A 53 -1.19 3.27 2.23
CA ALA A 53 -0.26 3.92 1.31
C ALA A 53 0.94 4.51 2.05
N GLN A 54 0.73 5.19 3.18
CA GLN A 54 1.82 5.72 4.00
C GLN A 54 2.68 4.58 4.54
N TYR A 55 2.07 3.51 5.05
CA TYR A 55 2.81 2.32 5.47
C TYR A 55 3.66 1.74 4.35
N ALA A 56 3.14 1.70 3.11
CA ALA A 56 3.88 1.22 1.96
C ALA A 56 5.11 2.09 1.64
N ILE A 57 4.97 3.42 1.71
CA ILE A 57 6.09 4.36 1.52
C ILE A 57 7.13 4.21 2.63
N ASP A 58 6.71 4.11 3.88
CA ASP A 58 7.60 3.99 5.03
C ASP A 58 8.43 2.68 5.02
N HIS A 59 7.88 1.63 4.40
CA HIS A 59 8.52 0.31 4.29
C HIS A 59 9.17 0.08 2.92
N LEU A 60 9.24 1.11 2.09
CA LEU A 60 9.94 1.09 0.82
C LEU A 60 11.45 1.18 1.08
N ASN A 61 12.08 0.05 1.38
CA ASN A 61 13.54 -0.04 1.41
C ASN A 61 14.05 0.04 -0.04
N LYS A 62 14.51 1.22 -0.45
CA LYS A 62 15.15 1.46 -1.75
C LYS A 62 16.56 0.90 -1.80
#